data_AF-A0A1G5U6I0-F1
#
_entry.id   AF-A0A1G5U6I0-F1
#
_cell.length_a   1.000
_cell.length_b   1.000
_cell.length_c   1.000
_cell.angle_alpha   90.00
_cell.angle_beta   90.00
_cell.angle_gamma   90.00
#
_symmetry.space_group_name_H-M   'P 1'
#
loop_
_entity.id
_entity.type
_entity.pdbx_description
1 polymer ?
#
loop_
_entity_poly.entity_id
_entity_poly.type
_entity_poly.pdbx_seq_one_letter_code
_entity_poly.pdbx_strand_id
1 'polypeptide(L)'
;MIDQYDWRGGREAMLRFGPESGPVVVIALPLFEEANRTRAFVVTMCRALAARGVASALPDLPGQGESSLATEDARLDNWRAAFAAAAASLGSGAHGVALRSGAAIDGEARLAGRWRLSPLPGAAALAELRRAASAVSTARREPVETHSYGAKLLAGHRIAVPLLNALSADRQLDPPHGPVRTVRLATDPQSADRKVDAAPLWRRAEPGNDPALAALLADDIVAWIARCGG
;
A
#
# COMPACT_ATOMS: atom_id res chain seq x y z
N MET A 1 -16.39 -8.43 4.49
CA MET A 1 -16.29 -9.86 4.13
C MET A 1 -14.81 -10.19 3.89
N ILE A 2 -14.39 -11.42 4.15
CA ILE A 2 -13.06 -11.90 3.73
C ILE A 2 -13.29 -12.73 2.47
N ASP A 3 -12.56 -12.40 1.42
CA ASP A 3 -12.54 -13.10 0.15
C ASP A 3 -11.11 -13.59 -0.15
N GLN A 4 -10.90 -14.27 -1.27
CA GLN A 4 -9.59 -14.76 -1.69
C GLN A 4 -9.32 -14.42 -3.15
N TYR A 5 -8.05 -14.31 -3.51
CA TYR A 5 -7.62 -14.18 -4.90
C TYR A 5 -6.44 -15.12 -5.19
N ASP A 6 -6.41 -15.63 -6.43
CA ASP A 6 -5.32 -16.47 -6.91
C ASP A 6 -4.25 -15.61 -7.59
N TRP A 7 -2.98 -15.93 -7.35
CA TRP A 7 -1.82 -15.35 -8.02
C TRP A 7 -0.85 -16.47 -8.42
N ARG A 8 0.18 -16.15 -9.22
CA ARG A 8 1.09 -17.17 -9.78
C ARG A 8 1.77 -18.09 -8.76
N GLY A 9 1.88 -17.66 -7.50
CA GLY A 9 2.53 -18.40 -6.43
C GLY A 9 1.59 -18.97 -5.36
N GLY A 10 0.27 -18.83 -5.51
CA GLY A 10 -0.69 -19.37 -4.56
C GLY A 10 -1.98 -18.56 -4.45
N ARG A 11 -2.55 -18.56 -3.26
CA ARG A 11 -3.81 -17.89 -2.94
C ARG A 11 -3.62 -17.03 -1.70
N GLU A 12 -4.13 -15.80 -1.74
CA GLU A 12 -4.06 -14.86 -0.61
C GLU A 12 -5.45 -14.37 -0.22
N ALA A 13 -5.58 -13.91 1.03
CA ALA A 13 -6.79 -13.30 1.54
C ALA A 13 -6.96 -11.85 1.06
N MET A 14 -8.20 -11.39 0.99
CA MET A 14 -8.54 -10.03 0.63
C MET A 14 -9.77 -9.56 1.41
N LEU A 15 -9.64 -8.44 2.14
CA LEU A 15 -10.81 -7.84 2.79
C LEU A 15 -11.66 -7.10 1.76
N ARG A 16 -12.97 -7.30 1.84
CA ARG A 16 -13.98 -6.68 0.97
C ARG A 16 -14.96 -5.82 1.76
N PHE A 17 -15.21 -4.62 1.24
CA PHE A 17 -16.16 -3.65 1.78
C PHE A 17 -17.02 -3.06 0.65
N GLY A 18 -18.23 -2.63 0.99
CA GLY A 18 -19.13 -1.95 0.06
C GLY A 18 -20.04 -2.90 -0.73
N PRO A 19 -20.78 -2.35 -1.71
CA PRO A 19 -21.77 -3.11 -2.48
C PRO A 19 -21.12 -4.11 -3.43
N GLU A 20 -21.88 -5.11 -3.89
CA GLU A 20 -21.43 -6.08 -4.90
C GLU A 20 -21.40 -5.49 -6.31
N SER A 21 -22.17 -4.42 -6.55
CA SER A 21 -22.27 -3.72 -7.84
C SER A 21 -21.75 -2.29 -7.74
N GLY A 22 -21.23 -1.77 -8.85
CA GLY A 22 -20.73 -0.39 -8.95
C GLY A 22 -19.21 -0.32 -9.07
N PRO A 23 -18.62 0.88 -8.95
CA PRO A 23 -17.17 1.04 -9.03
C PRO A 23 -16.48 0.35 -7.85
N VAL A 24 -15.31 -0.23 -8.13
CA VAL A 24 -14.48 -0.93 -7.15
C VAL A 24 -13.06 -0.37 -7.15
N VAL A 25 -12.49 -0.20 -5.97
CA VAL A 25 -11.07 0.13 -5.79
C VAL A 25 -10.30 -1.05 -5.20
N VAL A 26 -9.07 -1.26 -5.65
CA VAL A 26 -8.09 -2.14 -4.98
C VAL A 26 -7.04 -1.26 -4.31
N ILE A 27 -6.83 -1.46 -3.01
CA ILE A 27 -6.01 -0.58 -2.18
C ILE A 27 -4.66 -1.23 -1.87
N ALA A 28 -3.56 -0.59 -2.24
CA ALA A 28 -2.21 -0.93 -1.83
C ALA A 28 -1.86 -0.17 -0.55
N LEU A 29 -1.67 -0.92 0.55
CA LEU A 29 -1.12 -0.36 1.78
C LEU A 29 0.33 0.08 1.59
N PRO A 30 0.82 1.01 2.42
CA PRO A 30 2.26 1.18 2.58
C PRO A 30 2.92 -0.15 2.98
N LEU A 31 4.21 -0.27 2.72
CA LEU A 31 5.01 -1.43 3.10
C LEU A 31 5.46 -1.35 4.58
N PHE A 32 5.73 -2.50 5.19
CA PHE A 32 6.37 -2.63 6.51
C PHE A 32 5.59 -1.95 7.66
N GLU A 33 6.27 -1.22 8.55
CA GLU A 33 5.70 -0.62 9.74
C GLU A 33 4.67 0.48 9.40
N GLU A 34 4.82 1.15 8.26
CA GLU A 34 3.82 2.10 7.78
C GLU A 34 2.47 1.40 7.50
N ALA A 35 2.50 0.15 7.01
CA ALA A 35 1.29 -0.67 6.83
C ALA A 35 0.56 -0.85 8.16
N ASN A 36 1.30 -1.26 9.20
CA ASN A 36 0.75 -1.51 10.53
C ASN A 36 0.15 -0.23 11.13
N ARG A 37 0.83 0.91 10.99
CA ARG A 37 0.37 2.20 11.52
C ARG A 37 -0.87 2.75 10.81
N THR A 38 -1.02 2.45 9.53
CA THR A 38 -2.09 3.00 8.67
C THR A 38 -3.25 2.03 8.44
N ARG A 39 -3.17 0.76 8.87
CA ARG A 39 -4.21 -0.24 8.62
C ARG A 39 -5.58 0.19 9.13
N ALA A 40 -5.68 0.69 10.37
CA ALA A 40 -6.95 1.14 10.95
C ALA A 40 -7.55 2.33 10.19
N PHE A 41 -6.70 3.27 9.76
CA PHE A 41 -7.09 4.39 8.92
C PHE A 41 -7.62 3.95 7.56
N VAL A 42 -6.92 3.03 6.88
CA VAL A 42 -7.34 2.53 5.57
C VAL A 42 -8.65 1.75 5.68
N VAL A 43 -8.84 0.92 6.71
CA VAL A 43 -10.13 0.25 6.95
C VAL A 43 -11.25 1.27 7.18
N THR A 44 -10.97 2.38 7.86
CA THR A 44 -11.95 3.48 8.04
C THR A 44 -12.29 4.14 6.71
N MET A 45 -11.29 4.37 5.84
CA MET A 45 -11.51 4.87 4.49
C MET A 45 -12.32 3.88 3.63
N CYS A 46 -12.06 2.58 3.71
CA CYS A 46 -12.86 1.54 3.03
C CYS A 46 -14.35 1.60 3.42
N ARG A 47 -14.64 1.78 4.71
CA ARG A 47 -16.02 1.96 5.20
C ARG A 47 -16.64 3.27 4.70
N ALA A 48 -15.87 4.34 4.63
CA ALA A 48 -16.32 5.62 4.11
C ALA A 48 -16.62 5.56 2.59
N LEU A 49 -15.83 4.81 1.82
CA LEU A 49 -16.07 4.50 0.41
C LEU A 49 -17.34 3.64 0.24
N ALA A 50 -17.51 2.62 1.07
CA ALA A 50 -18.70 1.76 1.07
C ALA A 50 -19.98 2.57 1.30
N ALA A 51 -19.95 3.53 2.23
CA ALA A 51 -21.08 4.44 2.48
C ALA A 51 -21.41 5.35 1.28
N ARG A 52 -20.50 5.48 0.31
CA ARG A 52 -20.66 6.25 -0.93
C ARG A 52 -20.93 5.36 -2.16
N GLY A 53 -21.22 4.07 -1.94
CA GLY A 53 -21.50 3.12 -3.01
C GLY A 53 -20.28 2.66 -3.80
N VAL A 54 -19.05 2.88 -3.29
CA VAL A 54 -17.81 2.40 -3.90
C VAL A 54 -17.30 1.20 -3.13
N ALA A 55 -17.17 0.06 -3.80
CA ALA A 55 -16.60 -1.14 -3.23
C ALA A 55 -15.08 -1.00 -3.06
N SER A 56 -14.51 -1.67 -2.05
CA SER A 56 -13.05 -1.70 -1.88
C SER A 56 -12.54 -3.10 -1.55
N ALA A 57 -11.37 -3.40 -2.11
CA ALA A 57 -10.55 -4.57 -1.85
C ALA A 57 -9.26 -4.15 -1.15
N LEU A 58 -8.92 -4.86 -0.09
CA LEU A 58 -7.64 -4.73 0.61
C LEU A 58 -6.97 -6.11 0.63
N PRO A 59 -6.19 -6.45 -0.42
CA PRO A 59 -5.51 -7.73 -0.50
C PRO A 59 -4.35 -7.79 0.50
N ASP A 60 -4.20 -8.93 1.18
CA ASP A 60 -2.91 -9.29 1.76
C ASP A 60 -1.95 -9.64 0.63
N LEU A 61 -0.65 -9.40 0.85
CA LEU A 61 0.40 -9.70 -0.14
C LEU A 61 1.14 -10.99 0.26
N PRO A 62 1.76 -11.70 -0.70
CA PRO A 62 2.56 -12.87 -0.40
C PRO A 62 3.62 -12.59 0.67
N GLY A 63 3.63 -13.38 1.74
CA GLY A 63 4.54 -13.20 2.89
C GLY A 63 4.12 -12.13 3.89
N GLN A 64 2.89 -11.62 3.79
CA GLN A 64 2.27 -10.65 4.70
C GLN A 64 0.92 -11.16 5.19
N GLY A 65 0.46 -10.66 6.36
CA GLY A 65 -0.86 -10.99 6.89
C GLY A 65 -1.04 -12.49 7.11
N GLU A 66 -2.10 -13.05 6.53
CA GLU A 66 -2.45 -14.48 6.63
C GLU A 66 -1.81 -15.37 5.55
N SER A 67 -0.83 -14.84 4.81
CA SER A 67 -0.15 -15.58 3.73
C SER A 67 0.57 -16.83 4.26
N SER A 68 0.46 -17.93 3.54
CA SER A 68 1.22 -19.16 3.82
C SER A 68 2.68 -19.08 3.36
N LEU A 69 3.04 -18.10 2.54
CA LEU A 69 4.42 -17.85 2.15
C LEU A 69 5.19 -17.28 3.36
N ALA A 70 6.36 -17.81 3.66
CA ALA A 70 7.17 -17.26 4.74
C ALA A 70 7.59 -15.81 4.43
N THR A 71 7.60 -14.93 5.44
CA THR A 71 7.98 -13.52 5.27
C THR A 71 9.39 -13.34 4.67
N GLU A 72 10.31 -14.25 4.99
CA GLU A 72 11.67 -14.30 4.43
C GLU A 72 11.73 -14.77 2.97
N ASP A 73 10.63 -15.31 2.44
CA ASP A 73 10.46 -15.63 1.02
C ASP A 73 9.73 -14.54 0.24
N ALA A 74 9.30 -13.45 0.89
CA ALA A 74 8.69 -12.32 0.20
C ALA A 74 9.64 -11.71 -0.84
N ARG A 75 9.09 -11.33 -1.99
CA ARG A 75 9.81 -10.70 -3.11
C ARG A 75 8.95 -9.59 -3.72
N LEU A 76 9.59 -8.54 -4.23
CA LEU A 76 8.89 -7.36 -4.76
C LEU A 76 8.09 -7.69 -6.04
N ASP A 77 8.64 -8.53 -6.90
CA ASP A 77 7.96 -9.03 -8.11
C ASP A 77 6.76 -9.93 -7.78
N ASN A 78 6.82 -10.70 -6.69
CA ASN A 78 5.66 -11.45 -6.18
C ASN A 78 4.58 -10.49 -5.67
N TRP A 79 4.93 -9.41 -4.97
CA TRP A 79 3.96 -8.42 -4.52
C TRP A 79 3.29 -7.68 -5.67
N ARG A 80 4.05 -7.27 -6.70
CA ARG A 80 3.50 -6.64 -7.91
C ARG A 80 2.55 -7.59 -8.65
N ALA A 81 2.98 -8.83 -8.88
CA ALA A 81 2.17 -9.84 -9.56
C ALA A 81 0.89 -10.18 -8.77
N ALA A 82 0.99 -10.32 -7.44
CA ALA A 82 -0.16 -10.59 -6.59
C ALA A 82 -1.15 -9.42 -6.56
N PHE A 83 -0.66 -8.18 -6.45
CA PHE A 83 -1.52 -7.00 -6.51
C PHE A 83 -2.23 -6.87 -7.87
N ALA A 84 -1.53 -7.16 -8.97
CA ALA A 84 -2.11 -7.20 -10.31
C ALA A 84 -3.19 -8.30 -10.44
N ALA A 85 -2.95 -9.48 -9.86
CA ALA A 85 -3.92 -10.58 -9.85
C ALA A 85 -5.15 -10.24 -8.99
N ALA A 86 -4.96 -9.64 -7.81
CA ALA A 86 -6.04 -9.12 -6.99
C ALA A 86 -6.88 -8.11 -7.77
N ALA A 87 -6.26 -7.14 -8.45
CA ALA A 87 -6.97 -6.19 -9.30
C ALA A 87 -7.77 -6.88 -10.42
N ALA A 88 -7.18 -7.87 -11.09
CA ALA A 88 -7.85 -8.61 -12.17
C ALA A 88 -9.07 -9.40 -11.68
N SER A 89 -9.02 -9.95 -10.46
CA SER A 89 -10.16 -10.68 -9.85
C SER A 89 -11.39 -9.81 -9.64
N LEU A 90 -11.23 -8.47 -9.65
CA LEU A 90 -12.31 -7.49 -9.47
C LEU A 90 -12.93 -7.03 -10.79
N GLY A 91 -12.42 -7.52 -11.93
CA GLY A 91 -12.87 -7.14 -13.27
C GLY A 91 -12.12 -5.96 -13.88
N SER A 92 -12.37 -5.70 -15.18
CA SER A 92 -11.60 -4.76 -16.01
C SER A 92 -11.79 -3.27 -15.68
N GLY A 93 -12.74 -2.94 -14.80
CA GLY A 93 -13.08 -1.55 -14.40
C GLY A 93 -12.51 -1.12 -13.05
N ALA A 94 -11.68 -1.94 -12.40
CA ALA A 94 -11.16 -1.60 -11.08
C ALA A 94 -10.20 -0.40 -11.13
N HIS A 95 -10.29 0.48 -10.13
CA HIS A 95 -9.35 1.58 -9.92
C HIS A 95 -8.33 1.22 -8.82
N GLY A 96 -7.09 1.70 -8.96
CA GLY A 96 -6.07 1.53 -7.93
C GLY A 96 -6.08 2.69 -6.94
N VAL A 97 -5.92 2.38 -5.66
CA VAL A 97 -5.65 3.36 -4.60
C VAL A 97 -4.36 2.96 -3.91
N ALA A 98 -3.32 3.77 -3.99
CA ALA A 98 -2.04 3.44 -3.34
C ALA A 98 -1.63 4.49 -2.32
N LEU A 99 -1.24 4.06 -1.13
CA LEU A 99 -0.72 4.94 -0.10
C LEU A 99 0.80 4.75 -0.03
N ARG A 100 1.54 5.86 -0.10
CA ARG A 100 2.98 5.87 0.16
C ARG A 100 3.71 4.85 -0.72
N SER A 101 4.43 3.93 -0.08
CA SER A 101 5.20 2.85 -0.70
C SER A 101 4.33 1.75 -1.33
N GLY A 102 3.01 1.74 -1.10
CA GLY A 102 2.08 0.93 -1.87
C GLY A 102 2.07 1.29 -3.36
N ALA A 103 2.51 2.49 -3.74
CA ALA A 103 2.68 2.86 -5.14
C ALA A 103 3.81 2.08 -5.85
N ALA A 104 4.71 1.43 -5.10
CA ALA A 104 5.77 0.59 -5.67
C ALA A 104 5.26 -0.76 -6.20
N ILE A 105 4.00 -1.13 -5.91
CA ILE A 105 3.42 -2.43 -6.28
C ILE A 105 2.20 -2.36 -7.22
N ASP A 106 1.63 -1.18 -7.47
CA ASP A 106 0.43 -1.01 -8.29
C ASP A 106 0.72 -0.84 -9.81
N GLY A 107 1.99 -0.92 -10.21
CA GLY A 107 2.46 -0.68 -11.58
C GLY A 107 1.98 -1.73 -12.58
N GLU A 108 2.06 -3.01 -12.24
CA GLU A 108 1.69 -4.13 -13.12
C GLU A 108 0.17 -4.34 -13.23
N ALA A 109 -0.62 -3.77 -12.33
CA ALA A 109 -2.07 -3.93 -12.32
C ALA A 109 -2.73 -3.21 -13.50
N ARG A 110 -3.60 -3.91 -14.24
CA ARG A 110 -4.45 -3.30 -15.26
C ARG A 110 -5.62 -2.61 -14.57
N LEU A 111 -5.55 -1.28 -14.47
CA LEU A 111 -6.50 -0.45 -13.72
C LEU A 111 -7.09 0.63 -14.63
N ALA A 112 -8.36 0.98 -14.41
CA ALA A 112 -9.04 2.06 -15.13
C ALA A 112 -8.43 3.44 -14.81
N GLY A 113 -7.83 3.59 -13.63
CA GLY A 113 -7.01 4.74 -13.25
C GLY A 113 -6.35 4.49 -11.89
N ARG A 114 -5.49 5.41 -11.45
CA ARG A 114 -4.89 5.35 -10.10
C ARG A 114 -5.07 6.63 -9.30
N TRP A 115 -5.41 6.47 -8.03
CA TRP A 115 -5.37 7.52 -7.03
C TRP A 115 -4.25 7.21 -6.03
N ARG A 116 -3.34 8.15 -5.77
CA ARG A 116 -2.15 7.90 -4.95
C ARG A 116 -1.98 8.97 -3.87
N LEU A 117 -1.84 8.55 -2.61
CA LEU A 117 -1.56 9.42 -1.47
C LEU A 117 -0.06 9.44 -1.14
N SER A 118 0.61 10.58 -1.36
CA SER A 118 2.03 10.80 -1.09
C SER A 118 2.93 9.64 -1.56
N PRO A 119 2.83 9.23 -2.85
CA PRO A 119 3.43 8.00 -3.34
C PRO A 119 4.96 8.00 -3.24
N LEU A 120 5.53 6.83 -2.97
CA LEU A 120 6.97 6.60 -2.87
C LEU A 120 7.42 5.37 -3.66
N PRO A 121 8.57 5.42 -4.35
CA PRO A 121 9.22 4.23 -4.88
C PRO A 121 9.85 3.40 -3.75
N GLY A 122 10.15 2.13 -4.04
CA GLY A 122 10.70 1.17 -3.08
C GLY A 122 12.00 1.62 -2.42
N ALA A 123 12.87 2.32 -3.15
CA ALA A 123 14.13 2.82 -2.60
C ALA A 123 13.92 3.90 -1.54
N ALA A 124 12.90 4.75 -1.73
CA ALA A 124 12.52 5.76 -0.76
C ALA A 124 11.86 5.14 0.48
N ALA A 125 11.01 4.13 0.28
CA ALA A 125 10.40 3.34 1.37
C ALA A 125 11.47 2.66 2.23
N LEU A 126 12.45 2.01 1.59
CA LEU A 126 13.55 1.35 2.28
C LEU A 126 14.44 2.36 3.04
N ALA A 127 14.63 3.57 2.50
CA ALA A 127 15.36 4.63 3.20
C ALA A 127 14.60 5.12 4.45
N GLU A 128 13.27 5.23 4.40
CA GLU A 128 12.44 5.55 5.57
C GLU A 128 12.51 4.47 6.64
N LEU A 129 12.35 3.21 6.24
CA LEU A 129 12.47 2.04 7.13
C LEU A 129 13.86 1.98 7.81
N ARG A 130 14.95 2.24 7.07
CA ARG A 130 16.30 2.31 7.64
C ARG A 130 16.45 3.43 8.67
N ARG A 131 15.87 4.61 8.41
CA ARG A 131 15.88 5.72 9.38
C ARG A 131 15.10 5.36 10.64
N ALA A 132 13.96 4.70 10.50
CA ALA A 132 13.18 4.21 11.64
C ALA A 132 13.97 3.19 12.47
N ALA A 133 14.67 2.25 11.81
CA ALA A 133 15.50 1.27 12.50
C ALA A 133 16.66 1.91 13.28
N SER A 134 17.35 2.90 12.70
CA SER A 134 18.45 3.59 13.37
C SER A 134 18.00 4.31 14.66
N ALA A 135 16.83 4.94 14.64
CA ALA A 135 16.26 5.62 15.81
C ALA A 135 15.94 4.66 16.97
N VAL A 136 15.61 3.41 16.65
CA VAL A 136 15.38 2.35 17.65
C VAL A 136 16.72 1.78 18.16
N SER A 137 17.71 1.61 17.27
CA SER A 137 19.03 1.06 17.63
C SER A 137 19.85 1.95 18.59
N THR A 138 19.63 3.26 18.57
CA THR A 138 20.23 4.17 19.56
C THR A 138 19.64 3.99 20.97
N ALA A 139 18.47 3.34 21.10
CA ALA A 139 17.85 2.98 22.37
C ALA A 139 18.14 1.54 22.82
N ARG A 140 18.52 0.64 21.91
CA ARG A 140 18.99 -0.72 22.21
C ARG A 140 20.10 -1.11 21.23
N ARG A 141 21.35 -1.20 21.72
CA ARG A 141 22.49 -1.79 21.00
C ARG A 141 22.28 -3.31 20.87
N GLU A 142 21.36 -3.72 20.03
CA GLU A 142 21.34 -5.10 19.51
C GLU A 142 22.19 -5.09 18.23
N PRO A 143 23.14 -6.03 18.07
CA PRO A 143 23.84 -6.20 16.80
C PRO A 143 22.82 -6.40 15.68
N VAL A 144 23.10 -5.88 14.48
CA VAL A 144 22.37 -6.29 13.28
C VAL A 144 22.74 -7.75 13.03
N GLU A 145 22.06 -8.67 13.72
CA GLU A 145 22.30 -10.10 13.59
C GLU A 145 21.93 -10.52 12.18
N THR A 146 22.98 -10.83 11.41
CA THR A 146 22.83 -11.47 10.12
C THR A 146 22.43 -12.91 10.41
N HIS A 147 21.13 -13.19 10.42
CA HIS A 147 20.64 -14.55 10.59
C HIS A 147 21.08 -15.37 9.37
N SER A 148 21.50 -16.60 9.61
CA SER A 148 22.24 -17.52 8.73
C SER A 148 21.57 -17.93 7.40
N TYR A 149 20.48 -17.27 7.01
CA TYR A 149 19.68 -17.56 5.81
C TYR A 149 19.53 -16.35 4.88
N GLY A 150 20.41 -15.35 4.98
CA GLY A 150 20.42 -14.22 4.03
C GLY A 150 19.26 -13.23 4.18
N ALA A 151 18.54 -13.25 5.30
CA ALA A 151 17.57 -12.21 5.68
C ALA A 151 18.18 -11.26 6.72
N LYS A 152 17.82 -9.97 6.66
CA LYS A 152 18.24 -8.94 7.62
C LYS A 152 17.05 -8.49 8.46
N LEU A 153 17.29 -8.27 9.74
CA LEU A 153 16.31 -7.64 10.64
C LEU A 153 16.37 -6.12 10.51
N LEU A 154 15.27 -5.48 10.15
CA LEU A 154 15.18 -4.02 10.01
C LEU A 154 13.86 -3.50 10.59
N ALA A 155 13.94 -2.68 11.64
CA ALA A 155 12.78 -2.20 12.41
C ALA A 155 11.77 -3.31 12.80
N GLY A 156 12.28 -4.49 13.18
CA GLY A 156 11.45 -5.64 13.55
C GLY A 156 10.98 -6.51 12.38
N HIS A 157 11.27 -6.14 11.13
CA HIS A 157 10.94 -6.93 9.95
C HIS A 157 12.12 -7.79 9.51
N ARG A 158 11.90 -9.10 9.33
CA ARG A 158 12.84 -10.01 8.66
C ARG A 158 12.70 -9.83 7.15
N ILE A 159 13.71 -9.28 6.49
CA ILE A 159 13.65 -8.95 5.07
C ILE A 159 14.76 -9.69 4.32
N ALA A 160 14.37 -10.50 3.35
CA ALA A 160 15.29 -11.23 2.48
C ALA A 160 16.21 -10.29 1.70
N VAL A 161 17.48 -10.66 1.51
CA VAL A 161 18.41 -9.91 0.65
C VAL A 161 17.88 -9.66 -0.76
N PRO A 162 17.22 -10.62 -1.46
CA PRO A 162 16.63 -10.35 -2.76
C PRO A 162 15.59 -9.22 -2.74
N LEU A 163 14.73 -9.18 -1.72
CA LEU A 163 13.75 -8.11 -1.54
C LEU A 163 14.42 -6.76 -1.25
N LEU A 164 15.45 -6.74 -0.38
CA LEU A 164 16.23 -5.52 -0.11
C LEU A 164 16.90 -4.97 -1.38
N ASN A 165 17.46 -5.85 -2.21
CA ASN A 165 18.11 -5.46 -3.45
C ASN A 165 17.10 -4.90 -4.46
N ALA A 166 15.96 -5.59 -4.63
CA ALA A 166 14.88 -5.14 -5.50
C ALA A 166 14.32 -3.76 -5.07
N LEU A 167 14.04 -3.58 -3.77
CA LEU A 167 13.61 -2.29 -3.23
C LEU A 167 14.67 -1.20 -3.42
N SER A 168 15.96 -1.52 -3.22
CA SER A 168 17.04 -0.54 -3.42
C SER A 168 17.18 -0.11 -4.89
N ALA A 169 16.91 -1.02 -5.82
CA ALA A 169 16.94 -0.77 -7.26
C ALA A 169 15.68 -0.02 -7.76
N ASP A 170 14.55 -0.13 -7.06
CA ASP A 170 13.29 0.55 -7.38
C ASP A 170 13.33 2.04 -7.02
N ARG A 171 13.98 2.84 -7.88
CA ARG A 171 14.26 4.27 -7.61
C ARG A 171 13.19 5.23 -8.11
N GLN A 172 12.32 4.77 -9.00
CA GLN A 172 11.26 5.57 -9.61
C GLN A 172 10.00 4.72 -9.70
N LEU A 173 8.84 5.39 -9.62
CA LEU A 173 7.58 4.72 -9.84
C LEU A 173 7.41 4.48 -11.33
N ASP A 174 6.96 3.28 -11.70
CA ASP A 174 6.63 2.98 -13.08
C ASP A 174 5.58 3.99 -13.59
N PRO A 175 5.76 4.52 -14.81
CA PRO A 175 4.77 5.36 -15.44
C PRO A 175 3.44 4.62 -15.50
N PRO A 176 2.39 5.13 -14.86
CA PRO A 176 1.13 4.43 -14.78
C PRO A 176 0.45 4.40 -16.16
N HIS A 177 -0.15 3.27 -16.51
CA HIS A 177 -1.09 3.21 -17.63
C HIS A 177 -2.43 3.83 -17.19
N GLY A 178 -2.90 4.85 -17.90
CA GLY A 178 -4.17 5.54 -17.62
C GLY A 178 -4.05 6.78 -16.72
N PRO A 179 -5.18 7.43 -16.39
CA PRO A 179 -5.20 8.66 -15.61
C PRO A 179 -4.73 8.42 -14.18
N VAL A 180 -3.94 9.37 -13.66
CA VAL A 180 -3.45 9.33 -12.28
C VAL A 180 -3.74 10.62 -11.56
N ARG A 181 -4.22 10.46 -10.33
CA ARG A 181 -4.43 11.55 -9.37
C ARG A 181 -3.48 11.37 -8.19
N THR A 182 -2.61 12.34 -8.00
CA THR A 182 -1.67 12.42 -6.87
C THR A 182 -2.21 13.39 -5.84
N VAL A 183 -2.47 12.88 -4.65
CA VAL A 183 -2.84 13.67 -3.47
C VAL A 183 -1.68 13.63 -2.49
N ARG A 184 -1.38 14.76 -1.85
CA ARG A 184 -0.32 14.86 -0.84
C ARG A 184 -0.80 15.63 0.37
N LEU A 185 -0.18 15.39 1.51
CA LEU A 185 -0.37 16.28 2.66
C LEU A 185 0.22 17.66 2.36
N ALA A 186 -0.34 18.70 2.99
CA ALA A 186 0.12 20.09 2.84
C ALA A 186 1.60 20.26 3.23
N THR A 187 2.08 19.46 4.17
CA THR A 187 3.47 19.45 4.66
C THR A 187 4.45 18.72 3.75
N ASP A 188 3.98 17.99 2.73
CA ASP A 188 4.82 17.38 1.71
C ASP A 188 5.17 18.45 0.67
N PRO A 189 6.45 18.76 0.38
CA PRO A 189 6.81 19.83 -0.55
C PRO A 189 6.64 19.45 -2.04
N GLN A 190 6.45 18.15 -2.36
CA GLN A 190 6.38 17.71 -3.76
C GLN A 190 5.09 18.15 -4.44
N SER A 191 5.07 18.27 -5.77
CA SER A 191 3.85 18.59 -6.53
C SER A 191 2.75 17.53 -6.36
N ALA A 192 1.50 17.98 -6.46
CA ALA A 192 0.30 17.14 -6.37
C ALA A 192 -0.88 17.81 -7.07
N ASP A 193 -1.86 17.01 -7.50
CA ASP A 193 -3.13 17.50 -8.02
C ASP A 193 -4.03 18.03 -6.90
N ARG A 194 -3.79 17.60 -5.65
CA ARG A 194 -4.45 18.12 -4.45
C ARG A 194 -3.52 18.07 -3.23
N LYS A 195 -3.55 19.13 -2.44
CA LYS A 195 -2.96 19.18 -1.10
C LYS A 195 -4.04 19.09 -0.04
N VAL A 196 -3.80 18.30 1.01
CA VAL A 196 -4.72 18.11 2.14
C VAL A 196 -4.01 18.49 3.42
N ASP A 197 -4.63 19.37 4.21
CA ASP A 197 -4.11 19.72 5.53
C ASP A 197 -4.49 18.63 6.53
N ALA A 198 -3.53 17.75 6.83
CA ALA A 198 -3.67 16.70 7.83
C ALA A 198 -2.31 16.20 8.30
N ALA A 199 -2.29 15.56 9.47
CA ALA A 199 -1.08 14.99 10.04
C ALA A 199 -0.69 13.67 9.33
N PRO A 200 0.61 13.40 9.12
CA PRO A 200 1.09 12.16 8.52
C PRO A 200 0.94 10.98 9.49
N LEU A 201 -0.17 10.24 9.40
CA LEU A 201 -0.46 9.08 10.26
C LEU A 201 0.66 8.02 10.24
N TRP A 202 1.32 7.83 9.10
CA TRP A 202 2.44 6.88 8.93
C TRP A 202 3.70 7.23 9.74
N ARG A 203 3.83 8.49 10.20
CA ARG A 203 4.95 8.95 11.04
C ARG A 203 4.67 8.83 12.54
N ARG A 204 3.46 8.46 12.96
CA ARG A 204 3.13 8.29 14.38
C ARG A 204 3.82 7.04 14.93
N ALA A 205 4.12 7.06 16.23
CA ALA A 205 4.70 5.89 16.91
C ALA A 205 3.69 4.73 16.98
N GLU A 206 2.46 5.05 17.38
CA GLU A 206 1.36 4.10 17.51
C GLU A 206 0.42 4.12 16.30
N PRO A 207 -0.25 3.00 15.99
CA PRO A 207 -1.31 2.96 15.00
C PRO A 207 -2.36 4.05 15.25
N GLY A 208 -2.63 4.81 14.20
CA GLY A 208 -3.53 5.96 14.26
C GLY A 208 -4.77 5.74 13.42
N ASN A 209 -5.83 6.47 13.77
CA ASN A 209 -6.99 6.66 12.91
C ASN A 209 -7.30 8.16 12.80
N ASP A 210 -7.94 8.53 11.70
CA ASP A 210 -8.46 9.87 11.46
C ASP A 210 -9.71 9.73 10.57
N PRO A 211 -10.90 9.59 11.18
CA PRO A 211 -12.14 9.42 10.43
C PRO A 211 -12.49 10.61 9.52
N ALA A 212 -12.10 11.84 9.91
CA ALA A 212 -12.36 13.04 9.13
C ALA A 212 -11.50 13.05 7.87
N LEU A 213 -10.20 12.75 7.99
CA LEU A 213 -9.32 12.59 6.84
C LEU A 213 -9.79 11.42 5.96
N ALA A 214 -10.18 10.29 6.54
CA ALA A 214 -10.65 9.12 5.79
C ALA A 214 -11.90 9.45 4.95
N ALA A 215 -12.86 10.19 5.51
CA ALA A 215 -14.04 10.66 4.78
C ALA A 215 -13.65 11.64 3.65
N LEU A 216 -12.77 12.60 3.93
CA LEU A 216 -12.30 13.59 2.95
C LEU A 216 -11.60 12.92 1.75
N LEU A 217 -10.74 11.93 2.00
CA LEU A 217 -10.06 11.20 0.94
C LEU A 217 -11.03 10.29 0.17
N ALA A 218 -12.00 9.68 0.85
CA ALA A 218 -13.04 8.90 0.18
C ALA A 218 -13.88 9.78 -0.77
N ASP A 219 -14.27 10.99 -0.35
CA ASP A 219 -14.95 11.97 -1.21
C ASP A 219 -14.11 12.32 -2.45
N ASP A 220 -12.81 12.54 -2.28
CA ASP A 220 -11.91 12.84 -3.39
C ASP A 220 -11.78 11.67 -4.38
N ILE A 221 -11.69 10.44 -3.87
CA ILE A 221 -11.63 9.22 -4.68
C ILE A 221 -12.93 9.05 -5.48
N VAL A 222 -14.10 9.19 -4.84
CA VAL A 222 -15.41 9.05 -5.51
C VAL A 222 -15.56 10.11 -6.61
N ALA A 223 -15.26 11.37 -6.30
CA ALA A 223 -15.34 12.46 -7.27
C ALA A 223 -14.37 12.26 -8.45
N TRP A 224 -13.20 11.70 -8.20
CA TRP A 224 -12.23 11.40 -9.25
C TRP A 224 -12.66 10.21 -10.12
N ILE A 225 -13.15 9.11 -9.54
CA ILE A 225 -13.70 7.96 -10.28
C ILE A 225 -14.81 8.42 -11.23
N ALA A 226 -15.74 9.25 -10.75
CA ALA A 226 -16.85 9.77 -11.55
C ALA A 226 -16.38 10.59 -12.77
N ARG A 227 -15.22 11.26 -12.68
CA ARG A 227 -14.63 12.03 -13.79
C ARG A 227 -13.85 11.16 -14.78
N CYS A 228 -13.32 10.02 -14.33
CA CYS A 228 -12.57 9.10 -15.19
C CYS A 228 -13.47 8.08 -15.91
N GLY A 229 -14.67 7.82 -15.39
CA GLY A 229 -15.67 6.93 -15.99
C GLY A 229 -16.71 7.61 -16.88
N GLY A 230 -16.58 8.92 -17.12
CA GLY A 230 -17.43 9.71 -18.01
C GLY A 230 -16.79 9.98 -19.37
#